data_AF-A0A1G6SK74-F1
#
_entry.id   AF-A0A1G6SK74-F1
#
_cell.length_a   1.000
_cell.length_b   1.000
_cell.length_c   1.000
_cell.angle_alpha   90.00
_cell.angle_beta   90.00
_cell.angle_gamma   90.00
#
_symmetry.space_group_name_H-M   'P 1'
#
loop_
_entity.id
_entity.type
_entity.pdbx_description
1 polymer ?
#
loop_
_entity_poly.entity_id
_entity_poly.type
_entity_poly.pdbx_seq_one_letter_code
_entity_poly.pdbx_strand_id
1 'polypeptide(L)' 'METIERRSQTEVRVDDKLYAFDSGEQADRFEQCAREGRASECVANYPPRTTAPVSAPAALHRSGAGITIGPPPGAVDEEP' A
#
# COMPACT_ATOMS: atom_id res chain seq x y z
N MET A 1 -14.36 9.03 -11.71
CA MET A 1 -13.22 8.94 -12.64
C MET A 1 -12.01 8.65 -11.78
N GLU A 2 -11.35 7.51 -11.97
CA GLU A 2 -10.13 7.16 -11.24
C GLU A 2 -9.00 8.10 -11.69
N THR A 3 -8.30 8.74 -10.75
CA THR A 3 -7.20 9.66 -11.11
C THR A 3 -5.92 8.86 -11.27
N ILE A 4 -5.36 8.80 -12.47
CA ILE A 4 -4.14 8.04 -12.74
C ILE A 4 -2.97 9.00 -12.86
N GLU A 5 -1.97 8.82 -12.02
CA GLU A 5 -0.77 9.64 -11.97
C GLU A 5 0.48 8.75 -11.96
N ARG A 6 1.37 8.96 -12.92
CA ARG A 6 2.66 8.27 -12.93
C ARG A 6 3.61 8.91 -11.93
N ARG A 7 3.99 8.16 -10.90
CA ARG A 7 4.94 8.60 -9.86
C ARG A 7 6.38 8.41 -10.30
N SER A 8 6.67 7.24 -10.90
CA SER A 8 8.00 6.85 -11.34
C SER A 8 7.92 5.98 -12.60
N GLN A 9 9.08 5.61 -13.17
CA GLN A 9 9.14 4.66 -14.29
C GLN A 9 8.41 3.35 -13.97
N THR A 10 8.51 2.87 -12.72
CA THR A 10 7.91 1.61 -12.26
C THR A 10 6.76 1.79 -11.28
N GLU A 11 6.30 3.02 -11.00
CA GLU A 11 5.27 3.28 -10.00
C GLU A 11 4.13 4.11 -10.58
N VAL A 12 2.92 3.59 -10.46
CA VAL A 12 1.69 4.22 -10.95
C VAL A 12 0.74 4.39 -9.78
N ARG A 13 0.30 5.61 -9.54
CA ARG A 13 -0.77 5.91 -8.59
C ARG A 13 -2.10 5.89 -9.34
N VAL A 14 -3.06 5.11 -8.83
CA VAL A 14 -4.45 5.19 -9.24
C VAL A 14 -5.28 5.55 -8.02
N ASP A 15 -5.91 6.72 -8.07
CA ASP A 15 -6.69 7.28 -6.99
C ASP A 15 -5.84 7.36 -5.70
N ASP A 16 -6.25 6.71 -4.61
CA ASP A 16 -5.45 6.61 -3.38
C ASP A 16 -4.61 5.31 -3.28
N LYS A 17 -4.32 4.62 -4.38
CA LYS A 17 -3.49 3.41 -4.39
C LYS A 17 -2.24 3.57 -5.24
N LEU A 18 -1.09 3.20 -4.69
CA LEU A 18 0.18 3.12 -5.38
C LEU A 18 0.44 1.67 -5.80
N TYR A 19 0.75 1.48 -7.08
CA TYR A 19 1.09 0.23 -7.70
C TYR A 19 2.54 0.29 -8.15
N ALA A 20 3.39 -0.58 -7.59
CA ALA A 20 4.78 -0.68 -8.01
C ALA A 20 4.97 -1.93 -8.88
N PHE A 21 5.76 -1.81 -9.94
CA PHE A 21 6.02 -2.83 -10.94
C PHE A 21 7.50 -3.16 -11.01
N ASP A 22 7.83 -4.32 -11.59
CA ASP A 22 9.23 -4.75 -11.73
C ASP A 22 9.95 -4.00 -12.88
N SER A 23 9.19 -3.52 -13.87
CA SER A 23 9.73 -2.87 -15.07
C SER A 23 8.80 -1.78 -15.57
N GLY A 24 9.39 -0.77 -16.23
CA GLY A 24 8.64 0.35 -16.79
C GLY A 24 7.59 -0.07 -17.81
N GLU A 25 7.91 -1.06 -18.65
CA GLU A 25 6.95 -1.60 -19.64
C GLU A 25 5.67 -2.14 -19.00
N GLN A 26 5.79 -2.78 -17.83
CA GLN A 26 4.62 -3.29 -17.09
C GLN A 26 3.79 -2.15 -16.52
N ALA A 27 4.45 -1.12 -15.99
CA ALA A 27 3.78 0.10 -15.51
C ALA A 27 3.06 0.83 -16.65
N ASP A 28 3.66 0.94 -17.84
CA ASP A 28 3.04 1.54 -19.03
C ASP A 28 1.81 0.77 -19.50
N ARG A 29 1.88 -0.57 -19.52
CA ARG A 29 0.74 -1.44 -19.88
C ARG A 29 -0.40 -1.28 -18.88
N PHE A 30 -0.07 -1.26 -17.58
CA PHE A 30 -1.04 -1.06 -16.52
C PHE A 30 -1.69 0.33 -16.59
N GLU A 31 -0.90 1.38 -16.81
CA GLU A 31 -1.40 2.74 -16.93
C GLU A 31 -2.40 2.88 -18.09
N GLN A 32 -2.06 2.34 -19.28
CA GLN A 32 -2.95 2.35 -20.43
C GLN A 32 -4.26 1.59 -20.15
N CYS A 33 -4.15 0.39 -19.57
CA CYS A 33 -5.34 -0.38 -19.19
C CYS A 33 -6.21 0.38 -18.18
N ALA A 34 -5.60 0.99 -17.16
CA ALA A 34 -6.33 1.74 -16.15
C ALA A 34 -7.00 3.00 -16.73
N ARG A 35 -6.41 3.62 -17.76
CA ARG A 35 -7.01 4.78 -18.46
C ARG A 35 -8.24 4.39 -19.29
N GLU A 36 -8.28 3.18 -19.85
CA GLU A 36 -9.41 2.68 -20.63
C GLU A 36 -10.49 1.99 -19.77
N GLY A 37 -10.11 1.42 -18.63
CA GLY A 37 -10.99 0.59 -17.79
C GLY A 37 -10.86 0.89 -16.30
N ARG A 38 -10.89 -0.17 -15.48
CA ARG A 38 -10.73 -0.09 -14.02
C ARG A 38 -9.40 -0.70 -13.62
N ALA A 39 -8.67 -0.04 -12.72
CA ALA A 39 -7.38 -0.55 -12.25
C ALA A 39 -7.49 -1.96 -11.65
N SER A 40 -8.60 -2.29 -11.00
CA SER A 40 -8.81 -3.63 -10.41
C SER A 40 -8.82 -4.76 -11.44
N GLU A 41 -9.32 -4.52 -12.65
CA GLU A 41 -9.30 -5.49 -13.75
C GLU A 41 -7.91 -5.56 -14.40
N CYS A 42 -7.22 -4.42 -14.46
CA CYS A 42 -5.86 -4.33 -14.99
C CYS A 42 -4.85 -5.03 -14.08
N VAL A 43 -5.03 -5.01 -12.75
CA VAL A 43 -4.20 -5.74 -11.80
C VAL A 43 -4.24 -7.25 -12.06
N ALA A 44 -5.36 -7.80 -12.53
CA ALA A 44 -5.47 -9.23 -12.82
C ALA A 44 -4.63 -9.64 -14.06
N ASN A 45 -4.50 -8.75 -15.04
CA ASN A 45 -3.74 -8.98 -16.27
C ASN A 45 -2.26 -8.56 -16.15
N TYR A 46 -2.00 -7.49 -15.39
CA TYR A 46 -0.70 -6.89 -15.15
C TYR A 46 -0.49 -6.77 -13.64
N PRO A 47 -0.14 -7.89 -12.97
CA PRO A 47 -0.01 -7.91 -11.53
C PRO A 47 1.16 -7.04 -11.07
N PRO A 48 0.90 -6.04 -10.20
CA PRO A 48 1.95 -5.23 -9.60
C PRO A 48 2.80 -6.10 -8.66
N ARG A 49 4.04 -5.69 -8.45
CA ARG A 49 4.93 -6.26 -7.43
C ARG A 49 4.44 -5.98 -6.03
N THR A 50 4.00 -4.74 -5.80
CA THR A 50 3.42 -4.32 -4.52
C THR A 50 2.28 -3.34 -4.77
N THR A 51 1.33 -3.32 -3.84
CA THR A 51 0.24 -2.35 -3.82
C THR A 51 0.13 -1.78 -2.43
N ALA A 52 0.17 -0.45 -2.32
CA ALA A 52 0.08 0.26 -1.05
C ALA A 52 -0.92 1.43 -1.16
N PRO A 53 -1.70 1.74 -0.12
CA PRO A 53 -2.49 2.97 -0.08
C PRO A 53 -1.56 4.20 -0.01
N VAL A 54 -1.91 5.28 -0.71
CA VAL A 54 -1.17 6.54 -0.71
C VAL A 54 -1.46 7.34 0.56
N SER A 55 -2.66 7.19 1.15
CA SER A 55 -2.98 7.64 2.50
C SER A 55 -2.41 6.67 3.54
N ALA A 56 -1.10 6.72 3.74
CA ALA A 56 -0.50 6.28 4.99
C ALA A 56 0.38 7.42 5.52
N PRO A 57 -0.14 8.30 6.40
CA PRO A 57 0.77 8.88 7.39
C PRO A 57 1.40 7.68 8.10
N ALA A 58 2.73 7.70 8.25
CA ALA A 58 3.53 6.64 8.84
C ALA A 58 2.90 6.06 10.12
N ALA A 59 2.09 5.02 9.98
CA ALA A 59 1.60 4.20 11.07
C ALA A 59 2.26 2.84 10.90
N LEU A 60 3.46 2.72 11.46
CA LEU A 60 3.89 1.55 12.23
C LEU A 60 3.14 0.25 11.90
N HIS A 61 3.41 -0.36 10.76
CA HIS A 61 3.18 -1.80 10.59
C HIS A 61 4.50 -2.45 10.18
N ARG A 62 5.40 -2.41 11.17
CA ARG A 62 6.38 -3.46 11.42
C ARG A 62 5.71 -4.81 11.14
N SER A 63 6.18 -5.51 10.11
CA SER A 63 6.05 -6.96 10.04
C SER A 63 6.61 -7.55 11.34
N GLY A 64 5.79 -8.28 12.10
CA GLY A 64 6.25 -8.93 13.31
C GLY A 64 5.13 -9.52 14.12
N ALA A 65 4.89 -10.82 13.91
CA ALA A 65 4.62 -11.83 14.92
C ALA A 65 3.95 -11.41 16.26
N GLY A 66 2.86 -12.10 16.57
CA GLY A 66 2.57 -12.47 17.96
C GLY A 66 1.85 -11.39 18.77
N ILE A 67 0.58 -11.67 19.02
CA ILE A 67 -0.15 -11.14 20.16
C ILE A 67 0.67 -11.40 21.43
N THR A 68 1.16 -10.34 22.06
CA THR A 68 1.50 -10.34 23.50
C THR A 68 1.21 -8.93 23.99
N ILE A 69 -0.03 -8.77 24.46
CA ILE A 69 -0.45 -7.63 25.25
C ILE A 69 0.28 -7.79 26.59
N GLY A 70 1.42 -7.10 26.74
CA GLY A 70 2.05 -6.93 28.05
C GLY A 70 1.16 -6.03 28.92
N PRO A 71 0.96 -6.34 30.21
CA PRO A 71 0.13 -5.52 31.10
C PRO A 71 0.78 -4.14 31.34
N PRO A 72 -0.03 -3.10 31.65
CA PRO A 72 0.44 -1.72 31.70
C PRO A 72 1.41 -1.46 32.86
N PRO A 73 2.31 -0.47 32.74
CA PRO A 73 3.21 -0.06 33.81
C PRO A 73 2.57 1.01 34.72
N GLY A 74 2.83 0.87 36.03
CA GLY A 74 2.67 1.91 37.06
C GLY A 74 1.71 1.48 38.18
N ALA A 75 1.88 1.86 39.44
CA ALA A 75 2.95 2.45 40.22
C ALA A 75 2.40 2.51 41.66
N VAL A 76 3.24 2.23 42.66
CA VAL A 76 3.19 2.62 44.10
C VAL A 76 2.06 2.14 45.03
N ASP A 77 2.52 1.52 46.14
CA ASP A 77 2.11 1.71 47.56
C ASP A 77 0.67 1.43 48.00
N GLU A 78 0.48 0.44 48.90
CA GLU A 78 -0.09 0.64 50.26
C GLU A 78 -0.21 -0.73 51.00
N GLU A 79 0.36 -0.76 52.21
CA GLU A 79 0.28 -1.80 53.26
C GLU A 79 -1.15 -1.88 53.83
N PRO A 80 -1.63 -3.06 54.28
CA PRO A 80 -1.57 -3.34 55.73
C PRO A 80 -1.30 -4.82 56.10
#